data_AF-A0A932WXC8-F1
#
_entry.id   AF-A0A932WXC8-F1
#
_cell.length_a   1.000
_cell.length_b   1.000
_cell.length_c   1.000
_cell.angle_alpha   90.00
_cell.angle_beta   90.00
_cell.angle_gamma   90.00
#
_symmetry.space_group_name_H-M   'P 1'
#
loop_
_entity.id
_entity.type
_entity.pdbx_description
1 polymer ?
#
loop_
_entity_poly.entity_id
_entity_poly.type
_entity_poly.pdbx_seq_one_letter_code
_entity_poly.pdbx_strand_id
1 'polypeptide(L)'
;MRILATLLLAGLALLIRVPGEAKRRPQAEDPVVVALRQPLATGILVIDVAPGSPADKAHIALGDIIASYNERDVPTLQQLEQSLRDSRNLREVSAVVYRGKEAFQATLSTDPLGIEGRAVVKGKGSEPFHRPTRSQPDYGVLAQEGDAWREFFLGRSKVGYSREQWKPEGELLHLESYLRATGAGQDVDLLITGTFRRAEVLDLQSLKVERNGTLFAEGRRQGEEWIGKVGDREVRLRLSATVLPNLALGTMARILPQKRGTCIHFTRLEETEMRLVRGCELYCAGEDTLALPRGTLRASRFEQYRYGELGYTYWVDRDRRLVRAHYGGPSDQLCSREQALSGLPAALRRE
;
A
#
# COMPACT_ATOMS: atom_id res chain seq x y z
N MET A 1 -47.21 -6.55 -70.99
CA MET A 1 -47.48 -7.49 -69.89
C MET A 1 -47.19 -6.78 -68.56
N ARG A 2 -47.81 -7.02 -67.38
CA ARG A 2 -48.20 -8.27 -66.66
C ARG A 2 -47.00 -9.11 -66.16
N ILE A 3 -47.03 -9.49 -64.86
CA ILE A 3 -46.24 -10.56 -64.20
C ILE A 3 -44.73 -10.24 -64.07
N LEU A 4 -44.03 -10.31 -62.92
CA LEU A 4 -44.33 -10.43 -61.46
C LEU A 4 -43.01 -10.00 -60.70
N ALA A 5 -42.79 -9.96 -59.38
CA ALA A 5 -43.54 -10.37 -58.18
C ALA A 5 -43.26 -9.45 -56.94
N THR A 6 -42.99 -10.02 -55.76
CA THR A 6 -43.02 -9.39 -54.43
C THR A 6 -41.97 -9.97 -53.46
N LEU A 7 -41.76 -9.31 -52.32
CA LEU A 7 -41.31 -9.81 -50.98
C LEU A 7 -39.83 -9.72 -50.54
N LEU A 8 -39.72 -9.41 -49.23
CA LEU A 8 -38.66 -9.73 -48.26
C LEU A 8 -37.22 -9.23 -48.46
N LEU A 9 -36.97 -7.99 -48.01
CA LEU A 9 -35.73 -7.65 -47.26
C LEU A 9 -35.89 -6.53 -46.21
N ALA A 10 -37.12 -6.32 -45.70
CA ALA A 10 -37.39 -5.47 -44.54
C ALA A 10 -37.26 -6.31 -43.25
N GLY A 11 -36.03 -6.57 -42.79
CA GLY A 11 -35.82 -7.59 -41.75
C GLY A 11 -34.49 -7.68 -41.00
N LEU A 12 -33.58 -6.69 -41.05
CA LEU A 12 -32.37 -6.71 -40.19
C LEU A 12 -31.79 -5.31 -39.86
N ALA A 13 -32.64 -4.36 -39.49
CA ALA A 13 -32.24 -2.99 -39.12
C ALA A 13 -32.56 -2.64 -37.65
N LEU A 14 -32.59 -3.64 -36.77
CA LEU A 14 -32.81 -3.48 -35.32
C LEU A 14 -31.77 -4.32 -34.56
N LEU A 15 -31.40 -3.89 -33.35
CA LEU A 15 -30.49 -4.58 -32.42
C LEU A 15 -28.97 -4.60 -32.76
N ILE A 16 -28.43 -3.48 -33.28
CA ILE A 16 -27.13 -3.00 -32.76
C ILE A 16 -27.38 -1.77 -31.89
N ARG A 17 -27.94 -2.02 -30.70
CA ARG A 17 -27.96 -1.03 -29.63
C ARG A 17 -26.57 -1.02 -29.02
N VAL A 18 -25.67 -0.19 -29.57
CA VAL A 18 -24.37 0.12 -28.95
C VAL A 18 -24.64 0.39 -27.47
N PRO A 19 -23.99 -0.32 -26.52
CA PRO A 19 -24.17 -0.03 -25.10
C PRO A 19 -23.67 1.39 -24.85
N GLY A 20 -24.61 2.33 -24.79
CA GLY A 20 -24.28 3.74 -24.59
C GLY A 20 -23.46 3.86 -23.32
N GLU A 21 -22.35 4.60 -23.38
CA GLU A 21 -21.44 4.78 -22.25
C GLU A 21 -22.27 5.15 -21.02
N ALA A 22 -22.36 4.22 -20.07
CA ALA A 22 -23.15 4.44 -18.86
C ALA A 22 -22.47 5.60 -18.14
N LYS A 23 -23.07 6.81 -18.25
CA LYS A 23 -22.51 8.08 -17.76
C LYS A 23 -21.94 7.83 -16.37
N ARG A 24 -20.61 7.70 -16.30
CA ARG A 24 -19.94 7.37 -15.04
C ARG A 24 -20.32 8.49 -14.09
N ARG A 25 -21.13 8.19 -13.06
CA ARG A 25 -21.42 9.15 -12.00
C ARG A 25 -20.07 9.68 -11.55
N PRO A 26 -19.85 11.02 -11.50
CA PRO A 26 -18.59 11.56 -11.05
C PRO A 26 -18.25 10.90 -9.72
N GLN A 27 -17.17 10.11 -9.71
CA GLN A 27 -16.74 9.43 -8.50
C GLN A 27 -16.39 10.54 -7.51
N ALA A 28 -17.05 10.54 -6.35
CA ALA A 28 -16.81 11.57 -5.34
C ALA A 28 -15.31 11.67 -5.08
N GLU A 29 -14.78 12.89 -5.16
CA GLU A 29 -13.34 13.15 -4.98
C GLU A 29 -12.93 12.64 -3.60
N ASP A 30 -11.77 11.99 -3.51
CA ASP A 30 -11.37 11.35 -2.25
C ASP A 30 -11.24 12.42 -1.16
N PRO A 31 -11.94 12.28 -0.01
CA PRO A 31 -12.08 13.37 0.95
C PRO A 31 -10.74 13.76 1.59
N VAL A 32 -9.76 12.84 1.63
CA VAL A 32 -8.37 13.15 2.03
C VAL A 32 -7.71 14.10 1.03
N VAL A 33 -7.91 13.87 -0.28
CA VAL A 33 -7.35 14.71 -1.35
C VAL A 33 -7.98 16.11 -1.35
N VAL A 34 -9.29 16.21 -1.14
CA VAL A 34 -10.00 17.48 -0.97
C VAL A 34 -9.42 18.27 0.22
N ALA A 35 -9.28 17.62 1.37
CA ALA A 35 -8.74 18.25 2.58
C ALA A 35 -7.24 18.61 2.47
N LEU A 36 -6.44 17.85 1.72
CA LEU A 36 -5.03 18.19 1.45
C LEU A 36 -4.88 19.36 0.47
N ARG A 37 -5.75 19.45 -0.54
CA ARG A 37 -5.76 20.57 -1.50
C ARG A 37 -6.30 21.85 -0.86
N GLN A 38 -7.26 21.76 0.06
CA GLN A 38 -7.85 22.91 0.76
C GLN A 38 -8.07 22.63 2.26
N PRO A 39 -7.02 22.70 3.11
CA PRO A 39 -7.18 22.55 4.55
C PRO A 39 -7.99 23.71 5.13
N LEU A 40 -9.18 23.41 5.66
CA LEU A 40 -10.10 24.43 6.22
C LEU A 40 -9.85 24.70 7.72
N ALA A 41 -9.04 23.86 8.36
CA ALA A 41 -8.48 24.03 9.70
C ALA A 41 -6.98 23.70 9.70
N THR A 42 -6.31 24.05 10.80
CA THR A 42 -4.97 23.55 11.14
C THR A 42 -5.17 22.41 12.14
N GLY A 43 -4.44 21.31 11.99
CA GLY A 43 -4.64 20.12 12.82
C GLY A 43 -4.12 18.84 12.15
N ILE A 44 -4.68 17.70 12.56
CA ILE A 44 -4.37 16.37 12.01
C ILE A 44 -5.50 15.95 11.08
N LEU A 45 -5.20 15.89 9.78
CA LEU A 45 -6.07 15.30 8.77
C LEU A 45 -6.04 13.77 8.91
N VAL A 46 -7.21 13.18 9.10
CA VAL A 46 -7.42 11.74 9.18
C VAL A 46 -7.31 11.12 7.78
N ILE A 47 -6.32 10.22 7.61
CA ILE A 47 -6.05 9.50 6.34
C ILE A 47 -6.36 7.99 6.43
N ASP A 48 -6.69 7.51 7.63
CA ASP A 48 -7.18 6.16 7.91
C ASP A 48 -7.94 6.12 9.24
N VAL A 49 -8.86 5.16 9.39
CA VAL A 49 -9.58 4.88 10.65
C VAL A 49 -9.67 3.37 10.83
N ALA A 50 -9.17 2.86 11.95
CA ALA A 50 -9.24 1.46 12.33
C ALA A 50 -10.68 1.12 12.79
N PRO A 51 -11.32 0.06 12.26
CA PRO A 51 -12.67 -0.34 12.67
C PRO A 51 -12.77 -0.68 14.16
N GLY A 52 -13.83 -0.22 14.82
CA GLY A 52 -14.08 -0.40 16.25
C GLY A 52 -13.21 0.46 17.18
N SER A 53 -12.38 1.36 16.64
CA SER A 53 -11.55 2.30 17.40
C SER A 53 -12.37 3.40 18.10
N PRO A 54 -11.78 4.18 19.03
CA PRO A 54 -12.42 5.39 19.56
C PRO A 54 -12.87 6.38 18.48
N ALA A 55 -12.06 6.58 17.42
CA ALA A 55 -12.40 7.48 16.33
C ALA A 55 -13.60 6.97 15.50
N ASP A 56 -13.64 5.68 15.16
CA ASP A 56 -14.76 5.05 14.45
C ASP A 56 -16.07 5.14 15.25
N LYS A 57 -16.00 4.86 16.56
CA LYS A 57 -17.12 5.01 17.51
C LYS A 57 -17.63 6.45 17.63
N ALA A 58 -16.72 7.43 17.53
CA ALA A 58 -17.06 8.86 17.50
C ALA A 58 -17.43 9.37 16.08
N HIS A 59 -17.58 8.47 15.12
CA HIS A 59 -17.93 8.74 13.72
C HIS A 59 -16.96 9.69 12.99
N ILE A 60 -15.68 9.72 13.40
CA ILE A 60 -14.59 10.36 12.67
C ILE A 60 -14.30 9.55 11.40
N ALA A 61 -14.03 10.24 10.30
CA ALA A 61 -13.89 9.66 8.97
C ALA A 61 -12.66 10.21 8.22
N LEU A 62 -12.28 9.52 7.13
CA LEU A 62 -11.22 9.99 6.24
C LEU A 62 -11.60 11.36 5.64
N GLY A 63 -10.68 12.32 5.69
CA GLY A 63 -10.94 13.71 5.27
C GLY A 63 -11.25 14.68 6.41
N ASP A 64 -11.53 14.19 7.62
CA ASP A 64 -11.73 15.04 8.79
C ASP A 64 -10.41 15.63 9.28
N ILE A 65 -10.42 16.87 9.80
CA ILE A 65 -9.26 17.49 10.45
C ILE A 65 -9.56 17.65 11.95
N ILE A 66 -8.85 16.88 12.79
CA ILE A 66 -8.86 17.07 14.25
C ILE A 66 -8.01 18.31 14.55
N ALA A 67 -8.66 19.41 14.95
CA ALA A 67 -8.00 20.69 15.21
C ALA A 67 -7.55 20.82 16.68
N SER A 68 -8.35 20.34 17.63
CA SER A 68 -8.01 20.30 19.05
C SER A 68 -8.47 18.99 19.70
N TYR A 69 -7.80 18.59 20.79
CA TYR A 69 -8.07 17.39 21.56
C TYR A 69 -7.85 17.68 23.06
N ASN A 70 -8.84 17.40 23.90
CA ASN A 70 -8.87 17.75 25.32
C ASN A 70 -8.49 19.23 25.58
N GLU A 71 -9.28 20.14 25.00
CA GLU A 71 -9.15 21.61 25.10
C GLU A 71 -7.83 22.22 24.55
N ARG A 72 -6.97 21.43 23.91
CA ARG A 72 -5.67 21.87 23.39
C ARG A 72 -5.58 21.70 21.87
N ASP A 73 -5.09 22.72 21.17
CA ASP A 73 -4.83 22.65 19.73
C ASP A 73 -3.76 21.60 19.41
N VAL A 74 -3.97 20.83 18.33
CA VAL A 74 -3.09 19.72 17.90
C VAL A 74 -2.54 19.92 16.47
N PRO A 75 -1.79 21.00 16.18
CA PRO A 75 -1.28 21.28 14.83
C PRO A 75 -0.16 20.32 14.36
N THR A 76 0.30 19.38 15.19
CA THR A 76 1.27 18.33 14.85
C THR A 76 0.93 17.00 15.53
N LEU A 77 1.34 15.88 14.93
CA LEU A 77 1.13 14.55 15.51
C LEU A 77 1.72 14.43 16.92
N GLN A 78 2.91 15.01 17.15
CA GLN A 78 3.56 15.02 18.47
C GLN A 78 2.68 15.69 19.55
N GLN A 79 1.91 16.73 19.19
CA GLN A 79 0.99 17.41 20.10
C GLN A 79 -0.31 16.61 20.31
N LEU A 80 -0.82 15.93 19.27
CA LEU A 80 -1.94 14.99 19.45
C LEU A 80 -1.54 13.83 20.37
N GLU A 81 -0.38 13.22 20.14
CA GLU A 81 0.17 12.20 21.02
C GLU A 81 0.38 12.70 22.46
N GLN A 82 0.85 13.93 22.64
CA GLN A 82 1.06 14.48 23.98
C GLN A 82 -0.28 14.72 24.69
N SER A 83 -1.26 15.30 24.00
CA SER A 83 -2.60 15.48 24.56
C SER A 83 -3.29 14.13 24.85
N LEU A 84 -3.02 13.09 24.05
CA LEU A 84 -3.41 11.70 24.35
C LEU A 84 -2.73 11.18 25.62
N ARG A 85 -1.39 11.31 25.73
CA ARG A 85 -0.62 10.90 26.93
C ARG A 85 -1.13 11.59 28.20
N ASP A 86 -1.38 12.89 28.12
CA ASP A 86 -1.83 13.72 29.25
C ASP A 86 -3.30 13.48 29.63
N SER A 87 -4.08 12.81 28.78
CA SER A 87 -5.51 12.49 29.02
C SER A 87 -5.75 11.07 29.55
N ARG A 88 -4.71 10.23 29.70
CA ARG A 88 -4.85 8.78 30.03
C ARG A 88 -5.56 8.46 31.34
N ASN A 89 -5.74 9.43 32.23
CA ASN A 89 -6.49 9.30 33.49
C ASN A 89 -7.97 9.71 33.36
N LEU A 90 -8.37 10.32 32.24
CA LEU A 90 -9.75 10.65 31.92
C LEU A 90 -10.39 9.48 31.15
N ARG A 91 -11.70 9.29 31.29
CA ARG A 91 -12.42 8.23 30.58
C ARG A 91 -12.72 8.60 29.13
N GLU A 92 -13.13 9.84 28.93
CA GLU A 92 -13.48 10.43 27.64
C GLU A 92 -13.05 11.90 27.63
N VAL A 93 -12.81 12.47 26.45
CA VAL A 93 -12.51 13.90 26.24
C VAL A 93 -13.19 14.44 24.99
N SER A 94 -13.37 15.76 24.91
CA SER A 94 -13.87 16.44 23.72
C SER A 94 -12.73 16.79 22.76
N ALA A 95 -12.98 16.65 21.45
CA ALA A 95 -12.10 17.09 20.37
C ALA A 95 -12.89 17.92 19.35
N VAL A 96 -12.31 19.00 18.83
CA VAL A 96 -12.93 19.79 17.75
C VAL A 96 -12.47 19.23 16.41
N VAL A 97 -13.43 18.74 15.62
CA VAL A 97 -13.21 18.06 14.35
C VAL A 97 -13.88 18.85 13.23
N TYR A 98 -13.15 19.09 12.14
CA TYR A 98 -13.66 19.75 10.94
C TYR A 98 -13.93 18.74 9.84
N ARG A 99 -15.18 18.66 9.37
CA ARG A 99 -15.60 17.87 8.21
C ARG A 99 -15.92 18.82 7.06
N GLY A 100 -14.92 19.06 6.21
CA GLY A 100 -15.00 20.13 5.21
C GLY A 100 -15.21 21.50 5.87
N LYS A 101 -16.35 22.14 5.60
CA LYS A 101 -16.69 23.47 6.13
C LYS A 101 -17.34 23.45 7.51
N GLU A 102 -17.83 22.30 7.96
CA GLU A 102 -18.53 22.15 9.23
C GLU A 102 -17.54 21.76 10.33
N ALA A 103 -17.73 22.29 11.53
CA ALA A 103 -16.98 21.95 12.72
C ALA A 103 -17.93 21.37 13.77
N PHE A 104 -17.55 20.25 14.38
CA PHE A 104 -18.32 19.57 15.42
C PHE A 104 -17.41 19.19 16.59
N GLN A 105 -18.02 18.95 17.76
CA GLN A 105 -17.33 18.32 18.88
C GLN A 105 -17.54 16.80 18.82
N ALA A 106 -16.47 16.04 18.96
CA ALA A 106 -16.47 14.60 19.05
C ALA A 106 -16.02 14.18 20.45
N THR A 107 -16.80 13.32 21.13
CA THR A 107 -16.40 12.70 22.39
C THR A 107 -15.60 11.43 22.09
N LEU A 108 -14.38 11.34 22.60
CA LEU A 108 -13.44 10.25 22.31
C LEU A 108 -12.99 9.56 23.60
N SER A 109 -12.91 8.23 23.59
CA SER A 109 -12.14 7.48 24.61
C SER A 109 -10.66 7.86 24.55
N THR A 110 -9.98 7.79 25.68
CA THR A 110 -8.55 8.11 25.84
C THR A 110 -7.62 6.93 25.53
N ASP A 111 -8.20 5.79 25.13
CA ASP A 111 -7.54 4.72 24.39
C ASP A 111 -6.83 5.25 23.12
N PRO A 112 -5.89 4.50 22.52
CA PRO A 112 -5.34 4.85 21.21
C PRO A 112 -6.44 5.06 20.17
N LEU A 113 -6.53 6.27 19.60
CA LEU A 113 -7.67 6.71 18.78
C LEU A 113 -7.95 5.83 17.55
N GLY A 114 -6.96 5.07 17.09
CA GLY A 114 -7.07 4.21 15.92
C GLY A 114 -7.21 4.99 14.61
N ILE A 115 -6.46 6.08 14.47
CA ILE A 115 -6.32 6.81 13.20
C ILE A 115 -4.89 6.73 12.69
N GLU A 116 -4.72 6.79 11.37
CA GLU A 116 -3.52 7.38 10.77
C GLU A 116 -3.88 8.81 10.34
N GLY A 117 -2.93 9.74 10.46
CA GLY A 117 -3.19 11.13 10.09
C GLY A 117 -1.95 11.92 9.75
N ARG A 118 -2.17 13.01 9.00
CA ARG A 118 -1.16 13.89 8.44
C ARG A 118 -1.35 15.31 8.97
N ALA A 119 -0.27 15.98 9.37
CA ALA A 119 -0.36 17.37 9.83
C ALA A 119 -0.69 18.32 8.67
N VAL A 120 -1.71 19.17 8.86
CA VAL A 120 -2.17 20.17 7.87
C VAL A 120 -2.32 21.54 8.50
N VAL A 121 -2.15 22.59 7.70
CA VAL A 121 -2.24 24.00 8.13
C VAL A 121 -3.28 24.72 7.28
N LYS A 122 -4.19 25.45 7.93
CA LYS A 122 -5.30 26.16 7.28
C LYS A 122 -4.81 27.00 6.10
N GLY A 123 -5.42 26.79 4.93
CA GLY A 123 -5.09 27.48 3.68
C GLY A 123 -3.77 27.08 3.01
N LYS A 124 -2.94 26.23 3.61
CA LYS A 124 -1.70 25.71 2.99
C LYS A 124 -1.97 24.39 2.27
N GLY A 125 -2.65 24.49 1.13
CA GLY A 125 -2.92 23.34 0.26
C GLY A 125 -1.65 22.68 -0.29
N SER A 126 -1.73 21.37 -0.55
CA SER A 126 -0.71 20.58 -1.24
C SER A 126 -1.35 19.65 -2.26
N GLU A 127 -0.66 19.40 -3.37
CA GLU A 127 -1.02 18.34 -4.30
C GLU A 127 -0.38 17.03 -3.80
N PRO A 128 -1.15 15.98 -3.44
CA PRO A 128 -0.61 14.83 -2.72
C PRO A 128 -0.01 13.73 -3.60
N PHE A 129 -0.11 13.85 -4.93
CA PHE A 129 0.31 12.81 -5.87
C PHE A 129 1.16 13.37 -7.01
N HIS A 130 2.10 12.55 -7.49
CA HIS A 130 2.76 12.77 -8.77
C HIS A 130 1.79 12.47 -9.93
N ARG A 131 2.14 12.92 -11.14
CA ARG A 131 1.32 12.62 -12.34
C ARG A 131 1.52 11.14 -12.74
N PRO A 132 0.46 10.33 -12.84
CA PRO A 132 0.59 8.93 -13.22
C PRO A 132 1.09 8.83 -14.67
N THR A 133 2.01 7.90 -14.90
CA THR A 133 2.60 7.61 -16.19
C THR A 133 1.91 6.39 -16.82
N ARG A 134 1.61 6.45 -18.12
CA ARG A 134 1.25 5.23 -18.88
C ARG A 134 2.52 4.41 -19.15
N SER A 135 2.95 3.66 -18.14
CA SER A 135 4.09 2.73 -18.22
C SER A 135 3.60 1.30 -18.43
N GLN A 136 4.17 0.59 -19.39
CA GLN A 136 4.08 -0.87 -19.46
C GLN A 136 5.17 -1.47 -18.56
N PRO A 137 4.85 -2.36 -17.61
CA PRO A 137 5.86 -3.06 -16.82
C PRO A 137 6.66 -4.05 -17.68
N ASP A 138 7.97 -4.05 -17.52
CA ASP A 138 8.86 -4.98 -18.20
C ASP A 138 8.94 -6.30 -17.42
N TYR A 139 8.05 -7.22 -17.76
CA TYR A 139 8.04 -8.58 -17.21
C TYR A 139 9.21 -9.46 -17.72
N GLY A 140 10.00 -9.00 -18.69
CA GLY A 140 11.20 -9.71 -19.15
C GLY A 140 12.23 -9.90 -18.03
N VAL A 141 12.29 -8.94 -17.10
CA VAL A 141 13.07 -9.01 -15.84
C VAL A 141 12.76 -10.24 -14.99
N LEU A 142 11.57 -10.81 -15.13
CA LEU A 142 11.04 -11.91 -14.33
C LEU A 142 10.70 -13.14 -15.20
N ALA A 143 11.28 -13.23 -16.41
CA ALA A 143 11.02 -14.31 -17.37
C ALA A 143 11.66 -15.66 -16.98
N GLN A 144 12.46 -15.69 -15.91
CA GLN A 144 13.05 -16.90 -15.33
C GLN A 144 12.75 -16.93 -13.81
N GLU A 145 12.73 -18.14 -13.24
CA GLU A 145 12.69 -18.34 -11.79
C GLU A 145 13.93 -17.71 -11.13
N GLY A 146 13.78 -17.18 -9.92
CA GLY A 146 14.90 -16.57 -9.20
C GLY A 146 14.69 -16.48 -7.69
N ASP A 147 15.79 -16.24 -6.99
CA ASP A 147 15.92 -16.22 -5.53
C ASP A 147 16.84 -15.05 -5.13
N ALA A 148 16.41 -14.21 -4.18
CA ALA A 148 17.15 -13.04 -3.71
C ALA A 148 17.19 -12.98 -2.18
N TRP A 149 18.38 -13.18 -1.62
CA TRP A 149 18.65 -13.10 -0.19
C TRP A 149 19.07 -11.70 0.23
N ARG A 150 18.55 -11.22 1.36
CA ARG A 150 18.83 -9.88 1.88
C ARG A 150 19.08 -9.90 3.38
N GLU A 151 20.10 -9.19 3.85
CA GLU A 151 20.29 -8.92 5.29
C GLU A 151 19.21 -7.94 5.76
N PHE A 152 18.56 -8.20 6.91
CA PHE A 152 17.49 -7.35 7.44
C PHE A 152 17.94 -6.61 8.72
N PHE A 153 17.70 -5.31 8.76
CA PHE A 153 18.22 -4.37 9.76
C PHE A 153 17.13 -3.53 10.43
N LEU A 154 17.34 -3.25 11.71
CA LEU A 154 16.66 -2.16 12.43
C LEU A 154 17.70 -1.08 12.76
N GLY A 155 17.59 0.08 12.09
CA GLY A 155 18.61 1.11 12.15
C GLY A 155 19.97 0.60 11.63
N ARG A 156 20.95 0.47 12.53
CA ARG A 156 22.29 -0.07 12.21
C ARG A 156 22.49 -1.54 12.63
N SER A 157 21.53 -2.12 13.35
CA SER A 157 21.65 -3.48 13.88
C SER A 157 21.08 -4.48 12.88
N LYS A 158 21.89 -5.43 12.43
CA LYS A 158 21.37 -6.61 11.72
C LYS A 158 20.57 -7.45 12.71
N VAL A 159 19.32 -7.73 12.39
CA VAL A 159 18.40 -8.48 13.26
C VAL A 159 17.84 -9.74 12.60
N GLY A 160 18.06 -9.92 11.30
CA GLY A 160 17.50 -11.03 10.55
C GLY A 160 17.93 -11.06 9.09
N TYR A 161 17.10 -11.71 8.28
CA TYR A 161 17.17 -11.72 6.83
C TYR A 161 15.77 -11.79 6.21
N SER A 162 15.68 -11.44 4.93
CA SER A 162 14.54 -11.78 4.09
C SER A 162 15.01 -12.52 2.83
N ARG A 163 14.16 -13.38 2.29
CA ARG A 163 14.34 -14.09 1.03
C ARG A 163 13.14 -13.81 0.14
N GLU A 164 13.36 -13.40 -1.10
CA GLU A 164 12.32 -13.20 -2.11
C GLU A 164 12.56 -14.15 -3.28
N GLN A 165 11.63 -15.06 -3.51
CA GLN A 165 11.60 -15.95 -4.66
C GLN A 165 10.49 -15.55 -5.62
N TRP A 166 10.71 -15.74 -6.92
CA TRP A 166 9.69 -15.54 -7.94
C TRP A 166 9.74 -16.65 -9.00
N LYS A 167 8.58 -17.08 -9.47
CA LYS A 167 8.44 -18.11 -10.50
C LYS A 167 7.40 -17.71 -11.56
N PRO A 168 7.81 -17.56 -12.83
CA PRO A 168 6.89 -17.31 -13.94
C PRO A 168 6.18 -18.61 -14.38
N GLU A 169 4.85 -18.60 -14.52
CA GLU A 169 4.09 -19.74 -15.04
C GLU A 169 3.00 -19.26 -16.01
N GLY A 170 3.26 -19.35 -17.33
CA GLY A 170 2.38 -18.80 -18.36
C GLY A 170 2.16 -17.29 -18.19
N GLU A 171 0.89 -16.87 -18.06
CA GLU A 171 0.47 -15.49 -17.76
C GLU A 171 0.58 -15.11 -16.27
N LEU A 172 0.91 -16.08 -15.40
CA LEU A 172 1.01 -15.89 -13.96
C LEU A 172 2.45 -15.62 -13.53
N LEU A 173 2.58 -14.97 -12.38
CA LEU A 173 3.81 -14.82 -11.62
C LEU A 173 3.48 -15.21 -10.18
N HIS A 174 4.18 -16.21 -9.66
CA HIS A 174 4.15 -16.56 -8.25
C HIS A 174 5.30 -15.83 -7.57
N LEU A 175 5.02 -15.14 -6.46
CA LEU A 175 6.00 -14.51 -5.59
C LEU A 175 5.92 -15.14 -4.21
N GLU A 176 7.06 -15.29 -3.56
CA GLU A 176 7.17 -15.73 -2.18
C GLU A 176 8.19 -14.85 -1.46
N SER A 177 7.78 -14.20 -0.38
CA SER A 177 8.69 -13.46 0.50
C SER A 177 8.67 -14.09 1.88
N TYR A 178 9.84 -14.54 2.32
CA TYR A 178 10.11 -14.99 3.67
C TYR A 178 10.88 -13.91 4.44
N LEU A 179 10.50 -13.64 5.69
CA LEU A 179 11.16 -12.72 6.60
C LEU A 179 11.37 -13.40 7.95
N ARG A 180 12.63 -13.45 8.40
CA ARG A 180 13.00 -13.99 9.71
C ARG A 180 13.91 -13.02 10.46
N ALA A 181 13.41 -12.45 11.56
CA ALA A 181 14.14 -11.44 12.34
C ALA A 181 13.80 -11.52 13.84
N THR A 182 14.66 -10.98 14.70
CA THR A 182 14.41 -10.87 16.15
C THR A 182 14.32 -9.41 16.59
N GLY A 183 13.31 -9.04 17.38
CA GLY A 183 13.08 -7.64 17.75
C GLY A 183 12.22 -7.49 19.00
N ALA A 184 12.60 -6.56 19.89
CA ALA A 184 11.86 -6.22 21.11
C ALA A 184 11.46 -7.42 22.02
N GLY A 185 12.21 -8.53 21.96
CA GLY A 185 11.94 -9.73 22.75
C GLY A 185 11.04 -10.78 22.08
N GLN A 186 10.69 -10.63 20.80
CA GLN A 186 10.03 -11.66 20.01
C GLN A 186 10.77 -11.93 18.69
N ASP A 187 10.78 -13.21 18.28
CA ASP A 187 11.15 -13.60 16.94
C ASP A 187 9.94 -13.45 16.01
N VAL A 188 10.16 -12.87 14.84
CA VAL A 188 9.23 -12.77 13.73
C VAL A 188 9.68 -13.77 12.66
N ASP A 189 8.78 -14.69 12.33
CA ASP A 189 8.92 -15.68 11.28
C ASP A 189 7.67 -15.55 10.41
N LEU A 190 7.82 -15.07 9.18
CA LEU A 190 6.71 -14.62 8.33
C LEU A 190 6.94 -15.05 6.87
N LEU A 191 5.99 -15.79 6.31
CA LEU A 191 5.95 -16.21 4.91
C LEU A 191 4.73 -15.58 4.23
N ILE A 192 4.95 -14.87 3.12
CA ILE A 192 3.87 -14.32 2.28
C ILE A 192 4.04 -14.86 0.87
N THR A 193 3.09 -15.69 0.42
CA THR A 193 3.04 -16.24 -0.94
C THR A 193 1.90 -15.57 -1.71
N GLY A 194 2.16 -15.04 -2.90
CA GLY A 194 1.17 -14.37 -3.74
C GLY A 194 1.21 -14.85 -5.19
N THR A 195 0.05 -15.04 -5.82
CA THR A 195 -0.06 -15.32 -7.26
C THR A 195 -0.68 -14.14 -7.97
N PHE A 196 -0.04 -13.69 -9.04
CA PHE A 196 -0.40 -12.49 -9.79
C PHE A 196 -0.57 -12.81 -11.27
N ARG A 197 -1.54 -12.19 -11.94
CA ARG A 197 -1.59 -12.10 -13.40
C ARG A 197 -0.72 -10.93 -13.85
N ARG A 198 0.02 -11.10 -14.94
CA ARG A 198 0.80 -10.02 -15.56
C ARG A 198 -0.14 -9.09 -16.34
N ALA A 199 -0.09 -7.79 -16.08
CA ALA A 199 -0.95 -6.77 -16.69
C ALA A 199 -0.31 -5.37 -16.59
N GLU A 200 -1.06 -4.27 -16.71
CA GLU A 200 -0.52 -2.91 -16.47
C GLU A 200 0.00 -2.72 -15.03
N VAL A 201 -0.51 -3.52 -14.10
CA VAL A 201 -0.09 -3.68 -12.70
C VAL A 201 -0.11 -5.19 -12.39
N LEU A 202 0.63 -5.65 -11.37
CA LEU A 202 0.56 -7.04 -10.90
C LEU A 202 -0.84 -7.32 -10.31
N ASP A 203 -1.71 -7.98 -11.09
CA ASP A 203 -3.10 -8.23 -10.74
C ASP A 203 -3.20 -9.43 -9.79
N LEU A 204 -3.39 -9.17 -8.49
CA LEU A 204 -3.41 -10.18 -7.43
C LEU A 204 -4.57 -11.19 -7.58
N GLN A 205 -4.23 -12.46 -7.82
CA GLN A 205 -5.20 -13.57 -7.93
C GLN A 205 -5.38 -14.35 -6.63
N SER A 206 -4.31 -14.56 -5.87
CA SER A 206 -4.37 -15.18 -4.53
C SER A 206 -3.20 -14.73 -3.65
N LEU A 207 -3.40 -14.85 -2.33
CA LEU A 207 -2.42 -14.50 -1.31
C LEU A 207 -2.56 -15.45 -0.11
N LYS A 208 -1.43 -15.83 0.48
CA LYS A 208 -1.33 -16.57 1.75
C LYS A 208 -0.32 -15.85 2.63
N VAL A 209 -0.61 -15.76 3.92
CA VAL A 209 0.25 -15.22 4.97
C VAL A 209 0.35 -16.27 6.08
N GLU A 210 1.55 -16.76 6.35
CA GLU A 210 1.84 -17.67 7.45
C GLU A 210 2.77 -16.97 8.44
N ARG A 211 2.48 -17.11 9.73
CA ARG A 211 3.30 -16.57 10.82
C ARG A 211 3.72 -17.72 11.71
N ASN A 212 5.02 -17.86 11.96
CA ASN A 212 5.62 -18.95 12.73
C ASN A 212 5.16 -20.34 12.24
N GLY A 213 5.13 -20.54 10.90
CA GLY A 213 4.65 -21.78 10.26
C GLY A 213 3.15 -22.07 10.39
N THR A 214 2.34 -21.11 10.85
CA THR A 214 0.88 -21.24 10.98
C THR A 214 0.17 -20.29 10.03
N LEU A 215 -0.80 -20.79 9.25
CA LEU A 215 -1.65 -19.96 8.40
C LEU A 215 -2.37 -18.89 9.24
N PHE A 216 -2.12 -17.62 8.92
CA PHE A 216 -2.66 -16.47 9.63
C PHE A 216 -3.71 -15.72 8.78
N ALA A 217 -3.47 -15.56 7.48
CA ALA A 217 -4.43 -14.99 6.55
C ALA A 217 -4.32 -15.62 5.17
N GLU A 218 -5.43 -15.70 4.44
CA GLU A 218 -5.45 -16.12 3.03
C GLU A 218 -6.57 -15.40 2.27
N GLY A 219 -6.48 -15.39 0.94
CA GLY A 219 -7.59 -14.97 0.10
C GLY A 219 -7.35 -15.23 -1.39
N ARG A 220 -8.44 -15.14 -2.16
CA ARG A 220 -8.43 -15.30 -3.61
C ARG A 220 -9.43 -14.37 -4.30
N ARG A 221 -9.09 -13.95 -5.51
CA ARG A 221 -9.92 -13.10 -6.35
C ARG A 221 -11.02 -13.92 -7.04
N GLN A 222 -12.23 -13.38 -7.05
CA GLN A 222 -13.41 -13.93 -7.73
C GLN A 222 -14.10 -12.78 -8.49
N GLY A 223 -13.72 -12.59 -9.75
CA GLY A 223 -14.14 -11.43 -10.54
C GLY A 223 -13.58 -10.13 -9.96
N GLU A 224 -14.46 -9.19 -9.60
CA GLU A 224 -14.07 -7.97 -8.88
C GLU A 224 -13.95 -8.16 -7.37
N GLU A 225 -14.35 -9.31 -6.81
CA GLU A 225 -14.33 -9.55 -5.38
C GLU A 225 -13.06 -10.30 -4.94
N TRP A 226 -12.78 -10.21 -3.65
CA TRP A 226 -11.77 -10.99 -2.95
C TRP A 226 -12.42 -11.63 -1.74
N ILE A 227 -12.26 -12.94 -1.61
CA ILE A 227 -12.84 -13.73 -0.52
C ILE A 227 -11.70 -14.48 0.15
N GLY A 228 -11.61 -14.34 1.47
CA GLY A 228 -10.51 -14.84 2.29
C GLY A 228 -10.80 -14.81 3.78
N LYS A 229 -9.76 -15.01 4.60
CA LYS A 229 -9.83 -15.01 6.07
C LYS A 229 -8.60 -14.34 6.69
N VAL A 230 -8.76 -13.84 7.92
CA VAL A 230 -7.68 -13.39 8.82
C VAL A 230 -8.00 -13.96 10.20
N GLY A 231 -7.23 -14.97 10.62
CA GLY A 231 -7.67 -15.91 11.66
C GLY A 231 -9.05 -16.49 11.31
N ASP A 232 -9.95 -16.55 12.28
CA ASP A 232 -11.32 -17.04 12.10
C ASP A 232 -12.24 -16.04 11.36
N ARG A 233 -11.82 -14.77 11.20
CA ARG A 233 -12.66 -13.72 10.61
C ARG A 233 -12.66 -13.82 9.08
N GLU A 234 -13.83 -14.07 8.50
CA GLU A 234 -14.01 -13.98 7.05
C GLU A 234 -13.88 -12.54 6.55
N VAL A 235 -13.23 -12.37 5.39
CA VAL A 235 -12.96 -11.08 4.76
C VAL A 235 -13.46 -11.11 3.31
N ARG A 236 -14.29 -10.12 2.97
CA ARG A 236 -14.80 -9.88 1.62
C ARG A 236 -14.51 -8.44 1.20
N LEU A 237 -13.71 -8.26 0.16
CA LEU A 237 -13.32 -6.96 -0.39
C LEU A 237 -13.73 -6.85 -1.86
N ARG A 238 -13.82 -5.63 -2.39
CA ARG A 238 -13.89 -5.38 -3.84
C ARG A 238 -12.54 -4.86 -4.33
N LEU A 239 -11.85 -5.64 -5.17
CA LEU A 239 -10.54 -5.31 -5.71
C LEU A 239 -10.65 -4.83 -7.16
N SER A 240 -10.14 -3.64 -7.40
CA SER A 240 -9.76 -3.19 -8.75
C SER A 240 -8.51 -3.94 -9.23
N ALA A 241 -8.17 -3.83 -10.52
CA ALA A 241 -6.93 -4.39 -11.05
C ALA A 241 -5.66 -3.64 -10.58
N THR A 242 -5.82 -2.47 -9.95
CA THR A 242 -4.72 -1.63 -9.42
C THR A 242 -4.55 -1.83 -7.91
N VAL A 243 -4.57 -3.09 -7.45
CA VAL A 243 -4.35 -3.46 -6.03
C VAL A 243 -3.01 -4.17 -5.91
N LEU A 244 -2.11 -3.65 -5.05
CA LEU A 244 -0.79 -4.24 -4.79
C LEU A 244 -0.61 -4.54 -3.29
N PRO A 245 -0.26 -5.77 -2.90
CA PRO A 245 0.24 -6.08 -1.55
C PRO A 245 1.67 -5.52 -1.35
N ASN A 246 2.12 -5.34 -0.11
CA ASN A 246 3.48 -4.88 0.21
C ASN A 246 4.56 -5.77 -0.46
N LEU A 247 4.35 -7.10 -0.44
CA LEU A 247 5.11 -8.13 -1.16
C LEU A 247 5.44 -7.72 -2.61
N ALA A 248 4.47 -7.17 -3.32
CA ALA A 248 4.61 -6.88 -4.75
C ALA A 248 5.34 -5.56 -5.05
N LEU A 249 5.58 -4.69 -4.06
CA LEU A 249 6.10 -3.34 -4.30
C LEU A 249 7.57 -3.32 -4.72
N GLY A 250 8.41 -4.13 -4.06
CA GLY A 250 9.82 -4.30 -4.43
C GLY A 250 9.98 -4.89 -5.83
N THR A 251 9.22 -5.94 -6.14
CA THR A 251 9.16 -6.52 -7.48
C THR A 251 8.54 -5.56 -8.52
N MET A 252 7.56 -4.72 -8.17
CA MET A 252 7.01 -3.70 -9.06
C MET A 252 8.07 -2.63 -9.43
N ALA A 253 8.87 -2.16 -8.47
CA ALA A 253 10.00 -1.27 -8.73
C ALA A 253 11.05 -1.92 -9.69
N ARG A 254 11.21 -3.25 -9.66
CA ARG A 254 12.09 -3.98 -10.58
C ARG A 254 11.58 -4.03 -12.03
N ILE A 255 10.26 -3.94 -12.26
CA ILE A 255 9.66 -4.03 -13.60
C ILE A 255 9.24 -2.67 -14.18
N LEU A 256 8.96 -1.65 -13.36
CA LEU A 256 8.68 -0.29 -13.86
C LEU A 256 9.89 0.34 -14.58
N PRO A 257 9.67 1.22 -15.58
CA PRO A 257 10.76 1.93 -16.25
C PRO A 257 11.61 2.80 -15.30
N GLN A 258 12.93 2.59 -15.34
CA GLN A 258 13.95 3.35 -14.59
C GLN A 258 14.15 4.77 -15.18
N LYS A 259 13.11 5.59 -15.09
CA LYS A 259 13.11 6.97 -15.59
C LYS A 259 12.47 7.88 -14.56
N ARG A 260 13.17 8.94 -14.18
CA ARG A 260 12.65 9.98 -13.27
C ARG A 260 11.29 10.47 -13.77
N GLY A 261 10.29 10.44 -12.89
CA GLY A 261 8.92 10.83 -13.21
C GLY A 261 7.98 9.66 -13.56
N THR A 262 8.48 8.45 -13.82
CA THR A 262 7.64 7.24 -13.90
C THR A 262 6.87 7.09 -12.59
N CYS A 263 5.54 7.02 -12.67
CA CYS A 263 4.67 6.88 -11.50
C CYS A 263 3.48 5.97 -11.81
N ILE A 264 3.13 5.08 -10.90
CA ILE A 264 1.83 4.38 -10.90
C ILE A 264 1.05 4.69 -9.63
N HIS A 265 -0.27 4.79 -9.75
CA HIS A 265 -1.21 4.94 -8.62
C HIS A 265 -1.88 3.60 -8.35
N PHE A 266 -2.03 3.23 -7.08
CA PHE A 266 -2.59 1.95 -6.67
C PHE A 266 -3.32 2.04 -5.32
N THR A 267 -4.14 1.02 -5.03
CA THR A 267 -4.62 0.74 -3.67
C THR A 267 -3.70 -0.32 -3.07
N ARG A 268 -3.11 -0.04 -1.90
CA ARG A 268 -2.26 -1.01 -1.22
C ARG A 268 -3.14 -2.02 -0.47
N LEU A 269 -2.88 -3.30 -0.59
CA LEU A 269 -3.46 -4.32 0.29
C LEU A 269 -2.49 -4.51 1.45
N GLU A 270 -2.92 -4.25 2.67
CA GLU A 270 -2.18 -4.67 3.86
C GLU A 270 -2.47 -6.15 4.10
N GLU A 271 -1.50 -7.01 3.80
CA GLU A 271 -1.66 -8.47 3.75
C GLU A 271 -2.07 -9.06 5.10
N THR A 272 -1.54 -8.51 6.19
CA THR A 272 -1.74 -9.02 7.55
C THR A 272 -3.15 -8.76 8.07
N GLU A 273 -3.74 -7.62 7.73
CA GLU A 273 -5.10 -7.24 8.13
C GLU A 273 -6.16 -7.59 7.07
N MET A 274 -5.72 -7.95 5.86
CA MET A 274 -6.50 -7.98 4.61
C MET A 274 -7.31 -6.68 4.42
N ARG A 275 -6.62 -5.54 4.49
CA ARG A 275 -7.23 -4.20 4.51
C ARG A 275 -6.77 -3.34 3.33
N LEU A 276 -7.70 -2.55 2.76
CA LEU A 276 -7.40 -1.68 1.62
C LEU A 276 -6.95 -0.29 2.07
N VAL A 277 -5.70 0.05 1.80
CA VAL A 277 -5.07 1.33 2.07
C VAL A 277 -5.04 2.17 0.78
N ARG A 278 -5.64 3.36 0.83
CA ARG A 278 -5.81 4.26 -0.32
C ARG A 278 -4.72 5.31 -0.43
N GLY A 279 -4.71 6.01 -1.57
CA GLY A 279 -3.80 7.13 -1.83
C GLY A 279 -2.35 6.70 -2.00
N CYS A 280 -2.10 5.49 -2.49
CA CYS A 280 -0.75 4.98 -2.67
C CYS A 280 -0.24 5.21 -4.10
N GLU A 281 1.02 5.61 -4.21
CA GLU A 281 1.73 5.67 -5.49
C GLU A 281 3.15 5.15 -5.35
N LEU A 282 3.73 4.68 -6.46
CA LEU A 282 5.13 4.25 -6.56
C LEU A 282 5.81 5.10 -7.65
N TYR A 283 6.74 5.94 -7.23
CA TYR A 283 7.34 7.02 -8.02
C TYR A 283 8.84 6.79 -8.22
N CYS A 284 9.33 6.91 -9.45
CA CYS A 284 10.77 6.88 -9.74
C CYS A 284 11.37 8.28 -9.54
N ALA A 285 12.15 8.44 -8.47
CA ALA A 285 12.82 9.68 -8.09
C ALA A 285 13.96 10.07 -9.05
N GLY A 286 14.55 9.08 -9.72
CA GLY A 286 15.70 9.19 -10.61
C GLY A 286 16.84 8.25 -10.20
N GLU A 287 18.04 8.50 -10.74
CA GLU A 287 19.26 7.81 -10.29
C GLU A 287 19.74 8.37 -8.94
N ASP A 288 20.22 7.49 -8.09
CA ASP A 288 20.78 7.74 -6.76
C ASP A 288 22.08 6.93 -6.60
N THR A 289 22.93 7.28 -5.62
CA THR A 289 24.23 6.63 -5.37
C THR A 289 24.26 6.05 -3.96
N LEU A 290 24.03 4.75 -3.84
CA LEU A 290 24.09 4.03 -2.58
C LEU A 290 25.53 3.84 -2.10
N ALA A 291 25.80 4.18 -0.84
CA ALA A 291 26.94 3.65 -0.11
C ALA A 291 26.68 2.19 0.33
N LEU A 292 27.61 1.30 -0.01
CA LEU A 292 27.63 -0.11 0.34
C LEU A 292 28.95 -0.44 1.09
N PRO A 293 29.05 -1.57 1.82
CA PRO A 293 30.28 -1.94 2.55
C PRO A 293 31.53 -2.14 1.66
N ARG A 294 31.37 -2.22 0.33
CA ARG A 294 32.46 -2.38 -0.66
C ARG A 294 32.41 -1.31 -1.76
N GLY A 295 32.08 -0.07 -1.41
CA GLY A 295 32.12 1.09 -2.32
C GLY A 295 30.76 1.72 -2.56
N THR A 296 30.52 2.19 -3.78
CA THR A 296 29.23 2.82 -4.15
C THR A 296 28.58 2.12 -5.34
N LEU A 297 27.25 2.14 -5.37
CA LEU A 297 26.43 1.58 -6.44
C LEU A 297 25.42 2.63 -6.93
N ARG A 298 25.40 2.89 -8.23
CA ARG A 298 24.38 3.73 -8.88
C ARG A 298 23.13 2.88 -9.12
N ALA A 299 22.00 3.31 -8.57
CA ALA A 299 20.71 2.62 -8.65
C ALA A 299 19.59 3.63 -8.93
N SER A 300 18.50 3.18 -9.54
CA SER A 300 17.28 3.99 -9.62
C SER A 300 16.53 3.90 -8.28
N ARG A 301 16.23 5.05 -7.69
CA ARG A 301 15.41 5.12 -6.47
C ARG A 301 13.94 5.21 -6.84
N PHE A 302 13.15 4.30 -6.28
CA PHE A 302 11.70 4.31 -6.30
C PHE A 302 11.18 4.59 -4.89
N GLU A 303 10.21 5.47 -4.79
CA GLU A 303 9.62 5.97 -3.54
C GLU A 303 8.14 5.61 -3.53
N GLN A 304 7.69 4.93 -2.47
CA GLN A 304 6.27 4.69 -2.24
C GLN A 304 5.73 5.80 -1.36
N TYR A 305 4.74 6.54 -1.86
CA TYR A 305 4.05 7.58 -1.11
C TYR A 305 2.64 7.13 -0.72
N ARG A 306 2.17 7.55 0.45
CA ARG A 306 0.76 7.52 0.87
C ARG A 306 0.30 8.96 1.06
N TYR A 307 -0.62 9.44 0.23
CA TYR A 307 -1.13 10.83 0.24
C TYR A 307 -0.02 11.91 0.33
N GLY A 308 1.10 11.69 -0.35
CA GLY A 308 2.25 12.61 -0.38
C GLY A 308 3.26 12.44 0.77
N GLU A 309 3.04 11.54 1.72
CA GLU A 309 4.04 11.17 2.73
C GLU A 309 4.81 9.91 2.32
N LEU A 310 6.14 9.95 2.46
CA LEU A 310 7.03 8.87 2.04
C LEU A 310 6.96 7.71 3.05
N GLY A 311 6.46 6.57 2.59
CA GLY A 311 6.43 5.32 3.37
C GLY A 311 7.70 4.51 3.12
N TYR A 312 7.78 3.89 1.93
CA TYR A 312 8.86 2.98 1.58
C TYR A 312 9.78 3.53 0.49
N THR A 313 11.00 2.99 0.40
CA THR A 313 11.98 3.36 -0.62
C THR A 313 12.73 2.13 -1.09
N TYR A 314 12.84 1.97 -2.40
CA TYR A 314 13.45 0.83 -3.08
C TYR A 314 14.55 1.32 -4.01
N TRP A 315 15.72 0.72 -3.97
CA TRP A 315 16.81 1.01 -4.90
C TRP A 315 17.00 -0.20 -5.81
N VAL A 316 16.84 0.03 -7.12
CA VAL A 316 16.95 -0.99 -8.15
C VAL A 316 18.12 -0.68 -9.05
N ASP A 317 19.07 -1.60 -9.18
CA ASP A 317 20.25 -1.38 -10.02
C ASP A 317 19.97 -1.52 -11.53
N ARG A 318 21.00 -1.32 -12.35
CA ARG A 318 20.91 -1.43 -13.82
C ARG A 318 20.58 -2.83 -14.31
N ASP A 319 20.91 -3.86 -13.51
CA ASP A 319 20.62 -5.26 -13.78
C ASP A 319 19.22 -5.66 -13.27
N ARG A 320 18.40 -4.66 -12.88
CA ARG A 320 17.00 -4.80 -12.44
C ARG A 320 16.85 -5.63 -11.16
N ARG A 321 17.92 -5.70 -10.34
CA ARG A 321 17.91 -6.29 -9.00
C ARG A 321 17.49 -5.25 -7.97
N LEU A 322 16.63 -5.64 -7.03
CA LEU A 322 16.36 -4.85 -5.82
C LEU A 322 17.57 -5.00 -4.88
N VAL A 323 18.37 -3.93 -4.75
CA VAL A 323 19.65 -3.97 -4.01
C VAL A 323 19.54 -3.49 -2.57
N ARG A 324 18.52 -2.68 -2.26
CA ARG A 324 18.15 -2.21 -0.91
C ARG A 324 16.69 -1.80 -0.90
N ALA A 325 15.99 -2.06 0.20
CA ALA A 325 14.72 -1.44 0.54
C ALA A 325 14.76 -0.82 1.94
N HIS A 326 13.94 0.21 2.16
CA HIS A 326 13.73 0.87 3.45
C HIS A 326 12.22 1.02 3.70
N TYR A 327 11.76 0.53 4.85
CA TYR A 327 10.35 0.28 5.16
C TYR A 327 9.81 1.26 6.22
N GLY A 328 10.20 2.54 6.14
CA GLY A 328 9.89 3.56 7.15
C GLY A 328 10.72 3.49 8.44
N GLY A 329 11.69 2.57 8.54
CA GLY A 329 12.58 2.42 9.69
C GLY A 329 13.41 1.13 9.69
N PRO A 330 12.79 -0.04 9.41
CA PRO A 330 13.52 -1.24 9.01
C PRO A 330 14.10 -1.07 7.60
N SER A 331 15.14 -1.85 7.27
CA SER A 331 15.69 -1.91 5.91
C SER A 331 16.24 -3.29 5.58
N ASP A 332 16.27 -3.62 4.29
CA ASP A 332 16.96 -4.80 3.78
C ASP A 332 18.07 -4.44 2.78
N GLN A 333 19.03 -5.33 2.57
CA GLN A 333 20.09 -5.15 1.56
C GLN A 333 20.50 -6.48 0.92
N LEU A 334 20.57 -6.51 -0.41
CA LEU A 334 20.94 -7.68 -1.21
C LEU A 334 22.34 -8.21 -0.85
N CYS A 335 22.43 -9.53 -0.69
CA CYS A 335 23.61 -10.26 -0.25
C CYS A 335 23.57 -11.72 -0.74
N SER A 336 24.58 -12.53 -0.41
CA SER A 336 24.49 -13.99 -0.57
C SER A 336 23.76 -14.66 0.62
N ARG A 337 23.30 -15.91 0.46
CA ARG A 337 22.67 -16.69 1.53
C ARG A 337 23.59 -16.84 2.76
N GLU A 338 24.89 -17.02 2.53
CA GLU A 338 25.91 -17.13 3.60
C GLU A 338 26.02 -15.81 4.36
N GLN A 339 25.99 -14.67 3.66
CA GLN A 339 25.97 -13.36 4.27
C GLN A 339 24.67 -13.12 5.05
N ALA A 340 23.51 -13.42 4.47
CA ALA A 340 22.20 -13.33 5.14
C ALA A 340 22.18 -14.05 6.50
N LEU A 341 22.63 -15.30 6.54
CA LEU A 341 22.61 -16.14 7.75
C LEU A 341 23.78 -15.86 8.72
N SER A 342 24.87 -15.22 8.26
CA SER A 342 26.03 -14.90 9.09
C SER A 342 25.70 -13.92 10.23
N GLY A 343 26.32 -14.13 11.39
CA GLY A 343 26.17 -13.28 12.59
C GLY A 343 24.86 -13.46 13.37
N LEU A 344 23.81 -14.05 12.78
CA LEU A 344 22.52 -14.23 13.45
C LEU A 344 22.57 -15.33 14.55
N PRO A 345 21.68 -15.28 15.57
CA PRO A 345 21.50 -16.38 16.53
C PRO A 345 21.13 -17.70 15.85
N ALA A 346 21.55 -18.84 16.42
CA ALA A 346 21.32 -20.16 15.83
C ALA A 346 19.84 -20.50 15.62
N ALA A 347 18.93 -19.96 16.44
CA ALA A 347 17.49 -20.10 16.26
C ALA A 347 16.98 -19.48 14.94
N LEU A 348 17.61 -18.39 14.48
CA LEU A 348 17.26 -17.74 13.22
C LEU A 348 17.95 -18.38 12.00
N ARG A 349 18.93 -19.27 12.16
CA ARG A 349 19.65 -19.89 11.03
C ARG A 349 18.97 -21.14 10.45
N ARG A 350 17.73 -21.41 10.85
CA ARG A 350 16.94 -22.55 10.36
C ARG A 350 16.19 -22.18 9.09
N GLU A 351 16.12 -23.18 8.22
CA GLU A 351 15.22 -23.25 7.06
C GLU A 351 13.79 -23.61 7.52
#